data_AF-A0A8J1VWW9-F1
#
_entry.id   AF-A0A8J1VWW9-F1
#
_cell.length_a   1.000
_cell.length_b   1.000
_cell.length_c   1.000
_cell.angle_alpha   90.00
_cell.angle_beta   90.00
_cell.angle_gamma   90.00
#
_symmetry.space_group_name_H-M   'P 1'
#
loop_
_entity.id
_entity.type
_entity.pdbx_description
1 polymer ?
#
loop_
_entity_poly.entity_id
_entity_poly.type
_entity_poly.pdbx_seq_one_letter_code
_entity_poly.pdbx_strand_id
1 'polypeptide(L)'
;MESRSTVPGRPVNRIRAAGSRQRNSGWPYDGWMKTARGRVVATALLAVQLATAPIPADAQIRLHSPQALVNEVFSRQSKPGYIQGSTATFGAPYYGMRLMGRILYAESKGQDYCTEEDYELPSTPAPPEQSEENDRRQINIVMVKRGLSRCRFTTKVRIAEKYKNAHAVIIVDREANQARDVTKLIMSDENNFGNSIKIPSILINWKDGQKLIEQATGSSPVIVELVWDIPVNNIVTMDIWMSANSREATEFLKGFKPAGEQLAYNLKVVPHYHIFALPSGQDFEKMCTSQDAKYCAEDPDGGGLVTGRDVALESVRQLCIWEETAVRDPEHPQSGERRRSWKYWEYVTSYLDSCPVHTDDPGKRFGTEQCSTALMQEKGIDPEAVKQCMIDSMDDKLRAQKNNVAWSKYAVRINGWRFAGAIEPDGITRAICSAYVTPVPECDSLLKPHSKFDLLAGGSSDARGVSTGTMVLLLFLVVLTLTLGLVIYKKFFFATYIQKALREEVMLEVQSQLADYVQLEENGRAAPGGPLIPGGSQAREF
;
A
#
# COMPACT_ATOMS: atom_id res chain seq x y z
N MET A 1 44.34 63.71 14.95
CA MET A 1 43.07 64.04 15.63
C MET A 1 42.62 62.80 16.42
N GLU A 2 43.32 62.37 17.48
CA GLU A 2 43.47 63.00 18.81
C GLU A 2 42.16 62.98 19.62
N SER A 3 42.12 62.54 20.89
CA SER A 3 43.21 62.08 21.77
C SER A 3 42.75 61.22 22.97
N ARG A 4 43.71 60.46 23.54
CA ARG A 4 43.92 60.05 24.97
C ARG A 4 42.69 59.85 25.90
N SER A 5 42.36 58.66 26.40
CA SER A 5 43.06 57.81 27.41
C SER A 5 43.11 58.35 28.87
N THR A 6 42.49 57.66 29.86
CA THR A 6 43.05 57.31 31.21
C THR A 6 42.04 56.63 32.17
N VAL A 7 42.60 55.92 33.18
CA VAL A 7 42.01 55.02 34.21
C VAL A 7 43.07 54.91 35.36
N PRO A 8 42.82 54.60 36.67
CA PRO A 8 41.61 54.16 37.42
C PRO A 8 41.29 55.02 38.70
N GLY A 9 40.38 54.55 39.58
CA GLY A 9 40.40 54.91 41.02
C GLY A 9 39.16 54.54 41.88
N ARG A 10 39.38 53.88 43.05
CA ARG A 10 38.44 53.79 44.20
C ARG A 10 38.93 54.73 45.33
N PRO A 11 38.06 55.23 46.22
CA PRO A 11 37.89 54.67 47.60
C PRO A 11 36.39 54.52 47.99
N VAL A 12 35.89 53.63 48.85
CA VAL A 12 36.22 53.22 50.25
C VAL A 12 35.75 54.22 51.33
N ASN A 13 34.62 53.92 52.00
CA ASN A 13 34.35 53.84 53.46
C ASN A 13 32.81 53.81 53.75
N ARG A 14 32.24 53.57 54.96
CA ARG A 14 32.41 52.51 56.01
C ARG A 14 31.37 52.72 57.17
N ILE A 15 31.05 51.69 57.98
CA ILE A 15 30.40 51.75 59.35
C ILE A 15 28.86 51.99 59.37
N ARG A 16 27.95 51.38 60.18
CA ARG A 16 27.89 50.43 61.35
C ARG A 16 26.62 49.52 61.15
N ALA A 17 26.56 48.20 61.43
CA ALA A 17 26.40 47.48 62.72
C ALA A 17 25.25 48.01 63.63
N ALA A 18 24.45 47.24 64.40
CA ALA A 18 24.19 45.79 64.61
C ALA A 18 22.87 45.68 65.46
N GLY A 19 22.23 44.53 65.77
CA GLY A 19 22.39 43.10 65.44
C GLY A 19 21.78 42.16 66.52
N SER A 20 21.53 40.87 66.18
CA SER A 20 21.12 39.73 67.05
C SER A 20 19.70 39.67 67.68
N ARG A 21 18.96 38.56 67.47
CA ARG A 21 18.71 37.50 68.48
C ARG A 21 17.83 36.35 67.95
N GLN A 22 18.19 35.11 68.30
CA GLN A 22 17.28 33.94 68.29
C GLN A 22 16.41 33.92 69.56
N ARG A 23 15.24 33.28 69.52
CA ARG A 23 14.87 32.23 70.51
C ARG A 23 13.62 31.41 70.14
N ASN A 24 13.59 30.19 70.67
CA ASN A 24 12.54 29.18 70.54
C ASN A 24 11.30 29.47 71.40
N SER A 25 10.14 28.99 70.94
CA SER A 25 9.06 28.33 71.71
C SER A 25 7.89 28.08 70.74
N GLY A 26 7.04 27.05 70.82
CA GLY A 26 6.88 25.96 71.79
C GLY A 26 5.41 25.51 71.77
N TRP A 27 5.13 24.21 71.66
CA TRP A 27 3.76 23.65 71.79
C TRP A 27 3.27 23.77 73.25
N PRO A 28 1.96 23.97 73.48
CA PRO A 28 1.02 22.87 73.80
C PRO A 28 -0.31 22.97 73.00
N TYR A 29 -1.02 21.90 72.63
CA TYR A 29 -1.76 20.87 73.41
C TYR A 29 -3.11 21.32 74.00
N ASP A 30 -4.07 20.38 73.95
CA ASP A 30 -5.46 20.36 74.41
C ASP A 30 -6.49 21.26 73.66
N GLY A 31 -7.66 20.78 73.21
CA GLY A 31 -8.20 19.41 73.18
C GLY A 31 -9.66 19.34 73.69
N TRP A 32 -10.63 19.11 72.80
CA TRP A 32 -11.99 18.68 73.18
C TRP A 32 -12.54 17.63 72.22
N MET A 33 -12.89 16.47 72.76
CA MET A 33 -13.56 15.39 72.05
C MET A 33 -15.03 15.73 71.75
N LYS A 34 -15.56 15.20 70.64
CA LYS A 34 -16.82 14.45 70.70
C LYS A 34 -16.92 13.39 69.60
N THR A 35 -17.27 12.19 70.04
CA THR A 35 -17.31 10.94 69.30
C THR A 35 -18.51 10.80 68.37
N ALA A 36 -18.30 10.22 67.19
CA ALA A 36 -19.29 9.37 66.53
C ALA A 36 -18.58 8.20 65.82
N ARG A 37 -18.80 6.96 66.29
CA ARG A 37 -18.21 5.76 65.68
C ARG A 37 -19.08 5.27 64.53
N GLY A 38 -18.64 5.48 63.29
CA GLY A 38 -19.14 4.76 62.11
C GLY A 38 -18.12 3.72 61.66
N ARG A 39 -18.46 2.43 61.72
CA ARG A 39 -17.61 1.36 61.19
C ARG A 39 -17.71 1.35 59.66
N VAL A 40 -16.69 1.83 58.96
CA VAL A 40 -16.47 1.53 57.54
C VAL A 40 -15.32 0.54 57.44
N VAL A 41 -15.59 -0.63 56.85
CA VAL A 41 -14.59 -1.65 56.56
C VAL A 41 -13.68 -1.10 55.47
N ALA A 42 -12.40 -0.86 55.79
CA ALA A 42 -11.40 -0.47 54.81
C ALA A 42 -11.01 -1.68 53.96
N THR A 43 -11.76 -1.94 52.90
CA THR A 43 -11.33 -2.84 51.82
C THR A 43 -10.15 -2.21 51.10
N ALA A 44 -8.94 -2.70 51.41
CA ALA A 44 -7.73 -2.33 50.71
C ALA A 44 -7.76 -2.88 49.27
N LEU A 45 -8.41 -2.15 48.37
CA LEU A 45 -8.25 -2.32 46.93
C LEU A 45 -6.80 -1.96 46.57
N LEU A 46 -5.92 -2.97 46.55
CA LEU A 46 -4.68 -2.89 45.80
C LEU A 46 -5.06 -2.68 44.33
N ALA A 47 -5.07 -1.43 43.90
CA ALA A 47 -5.05 -1.08 42.49
C ALA A 47 -3.69 -1.56 41.93
N VAL A 48 -3.65 -2.80 41.46
CA VAL A 48 -2.55 -3.28 40.62
C VAL A 48 -2.63 -2.48 39.33
N GLN A 49 -1.94 -1.35 39.31
CA GLN A 49 -1.61 -0.67 38.06
C GLN A 49 -0.68 -1.59 37.28
N LEU A 50 -1.30 -2.47 36.51
CA LEU A 50 -0.72 -3.00 35.27
C LEU A 50 -0.44 -1.79 34.39
N ALA A 51 0.70 -1.16 34.62
CA ALA A 51 1.39 -0.39 33.61
C ALA A 51 1.69 -1.39 32.49
N THR A 52 0.79 -1.47 31.52
CA THR A 52 1.02 -2.11 30.24
C THR A 52 2.11 -1.30 29.54
N ALA A 53 3.37 -1.61 29.91
CA ALA A 53 4.51 -1.17 29.14
C ALA A 53 4.24 -1.57 27.69
N PRO A 54 4.36 -0.66 26.71
CA PRO A 54 4.18 -1.01 25.32
C PRO A 54 5.17 -2.13 25.02
N ILE A 55 4.64 -3.31 24.67
CA ILE A 55 5.47 -4.46 24.31
C ILE A 55 6.34 -3.99 23.14
N PRO A 56 7.68 -3.98 23.29
CA PRO A 56 8.54 -3.52 22.20
C PRO A 56 8.31 -4.44 21.02
N ALA A 57 7.93 -3.86 19.87
CA ALA A 57 7.52 -4.61 18.69
C ALA A 57 8.52 -5.73 18.39
N ASP A 58 8.05 -6.97 18.47
CA ASP A 58 8.87 -8.17 18.31
C ASP A 58 9.48 -8.20 16.89
N ALA A 59 10.63 -8.87 16.75
CA ALA A 59 11.46 -8.68 15.55
C ALA A 59 10.75 -9.09 14.25
N GLN A 60 11.09 -8.36 13.18
CA GLN A 60 10.50 -8.51 11.84
C GLN A 60 10.86 -9.82 11.14
N ILE A 61 11.93 -10.50 11.60
CA ILE A 61 12.38 -11.78 11.06
C ILE A 61 12.65 -12.73 12.22
N ARG A 62 12.04 -13.92 12.18
CA ARG A 62 12.22 -15.00 13.15
C ARG A 62 12.79 -16.22 12.45
N LEU A 63 13.85 -16.80 13.01
CA LEU A 63 14.51 -17.99 12.48
C LEU A 63 13.84 -19.26 12.97
N HIS A 64 13.64 -20.22 12.05
CA HIS A 64 13.06 -21.54 12.34
C HIS A 64 14.01 -22.69 11.98
N SER A 65 14.94 -22.50 11.04
CA SER A 65 15.99 -23.47 10.66
C SER A 65 17.22 -22.74 10.10
N PRO A 66 18.46 -23.25 10.28
CA PRO A 66 18.84 -24.41 11.10
C PRO A 66 18.91 -24.06 12.59
N GLN A 67 18.74 -25.05 13.48
CA GLN A 67 18.68 -24.82 14.94
C GLN A 67 19.93 -24.12 15.52
N ALA A 68 21.11 -24.34 14.93
CA ALA A 68 22.33 -23.62 15.30
C ALA A 68 22.14 -22.10 15.22
N LEU A 69 21.54 -21.64 14.11
CA LEU A 69 21.27 -20.24 13.83
C LEU A 69 20.09 -19.70 14.65
N VAL A 70 19.07 -20.53 14.95
CA VAL A 70 17.97 -20.19 15.88
C VAL A 70 18.50 -19.91 17.29
N ASN A 71 19.54 -20.63 17.72
CA ASN A 71 20.16 -20.46 19.03
C ASN A 71 21.15 -19.27 19.09
N GLU A 72 21.44 -18.62 17.96
CA GLU A 72 22.33 -17.46 17.93
C GLU A 72 21.62 -16.17 18.36
N VAL A 73 22.37 -15.33 19.09
CA VAL A 73 21.96 -13.96 19.41
C VAL A 73 22.39 -13.04 18.25
N PHE A 74 21.41 -12.38 17.66
CA PHE A 74 21.60 -11.38 16.61
C PHE A 74 21.68 -9.96 17.19
N SER A 75 22.11 -9.01 16.37
CA SER A 75 22.52 -7.71 16.85
C SER A 75 21.34 -6.93 17.47
N ARG A 76 21.44 -6.71 18.79
CA ARG A 76 20.57 -5.87 19.66
C ARG A 76 19.28 -6.48 20.23
N GLN A 77 18.99 -7.76 20.03
CA GLN A 77 17.93 -8.42 20.81
C GLN A 77 18.51 -9.43 21.80
N SER A 78 17.94 -9.49 23.02
CA SER A 78 18.27 -10.51 24.02
C SER A 78 17.59 -11.86 23.75
N LYS A 79 16.86 -12.00 22.62
CA LYS A 79 16.15 -13.21 22.20
C LYS A 79 16.94 -13.91 21.07
N PRO A 80 17.38 -15.17 21.25
CA PRO A 80 18.01 -15.95 20.18
C PRO A 80 17.06 -16.14 18.99
N GLY A 81 17.58 -16.06 17.76
CA GLY A 81 16.82 -16.34 16.53
C GLY A 81 15.97 -15.18 16.00
N TYR A 82 16.04 -13.98 16.60
CA TYR A 82 15.26 -12.81 16.19
C TYR A 82 16.14 -11.73 15.54
N ILE A 83 15.83 -11.33 14.31
CA ILE A 83 16.56 -10.28 13.58
C ILE A 83 15.67 -9.07 13.34
N GLN A 84 16.15 -7.90 13.75
CA GLN A 84 15.45 -6.64 13.53
C GLN A 84 15.91 -6.00 12.21
N GLY A 85 14.94 -5.52 11.43
CA GLY A 85 15.19 -4.77 10.20
C GLY A 85 14.36 -3.49 10.13
N SER A 86 14.39 -2.87 8.95
CA SER A 86 13.49 -1.79 8.55
C SER A 86 12.73 -2.20 7.30
N THR A 87 11.40 -2.07 7.32
CA THR A 87 10.53 -2.43 6.19
C THR A 87 10.45 -1.27 5.20
N ALA A 88 10.39 -1.57 3.90
CA ALA A 88 10.29 -0.55 2.85
C ALA A 88 8.99 0.27 2.91
N THR A 89 9.01 1.49 2.34
CA THR A 89 7.80 2.28 2.09
C THR A 89 7.16 1.99 0.73
N PHE A 90 7.48 0.83 0.14
CA PHE A 90 6.98 0.36 -1.15
C PHE A 90 6.76 -1.15 -1.09
N GLY A 91 5.92 -1.66 -1.99
CA GLY A 91 5.32 -2.98 -1.82
C GLY A 91 4.28 -3.00 -0.69
N ALA A 92 3.64 -4.15 -0.54
CA ALA A 92 2.65 -4.41 0.51
C ALA A 92 3.24 -5.37 1.56
N PRO A 93 3.58 -4.91 2.76
CA PRO A 93 3.79 -5.79 3.90
C PRO A 93 2.50 -6.52 4.25
N TYR A 94 2.63 -7.81 4.55
CA TYR A 94 1.48 -8.68 4.86
C TYR A 94 1.08 -8.49 6.34
N TYR A 95 0.60 -7.30 6.68
CA TYR A 95 0.11 -6.99 8.03
C TYR A 95 -1.01 -7.95 8.46
N GLY A 96 -0.94 -8.42 9.71
CA GLY A 96 -1.83 -9.47 10.23
C GLY A 96 -1.52 -10.89 9.72
N MET A 97 -0.56 -11.06 8.81
CA MET A 97 -0.09 -12.36 8.33
C MET A 97 1.36 -12.61 8.74
N ARG A 98 1.77 -13.87 8.70
CA ARG A 98 3.16 -14.28 8.89
C ARG A 98 3.64 -15.01 7.65
N LEU A 99 4.77 -14.56 7.10
CA LEU A 99 5.32 -15.14 5.87
C LEU A 99 6.47 -16.08 6.21
N MET A 100 6.17 -17.38 6.31
CA MET A 100 7.19 -18.40 6.46
C MET A 100 7.73 -18.83 5.09
N GLY A 101 9.06 -18.81 4.92
CA GLY A 101 9.72 -19.21 3.68
C GLY A 101 11.19 -19.55 3.85
N ARG A 102 11.79 -20.12 2.81
CA ARG A 102 13.24 -20.34 2.77
C ARG A 102 13.96 -19.09 2.29
N ILE A 103 15.16 -18.86 2.81
CA ILE A 103 16.09 -17.91 2.22
C ILE A 103 16.75 -18.53 0.99
N LEU A 104 16.80 -17.79 -0.10
CA LEU A 104 17.62 -18.06 -1.28
C LEU A 104 18.62 -16.93 -1.48
N TYR A 105 19.86 -17.27 -1.82
CA TYR A 105 20.93 -16.32 -2.04
C TYR A 105 21.83 -16.75 -3.21
N ALA A 106 22.39 -15.77 -3.91
CA ALA A 106 23.47 -15.93 -4.88
C ALA A 106 24.34 -14.66 -4.86
N GLU A 107 25.61 -14.78 -5.23
CA GLU A 107 26.47 -13.60 -5.42
C GLU A 107 26.10 -12.85 -6.72
N SER A 108 26.29 -11.53 -6.69
CA SER A 108 26.18 -10.66 -7.87
C SER A 108 27.41 -10.83 -8.77
N LYS A 109 27.22 -10.78 -10.10
CA LYS A 109 28.26 -10.76 -11.13
C LYS A 109 28.88 -9.37 -11.33
N GLY A 110 28.63 -8.43 -10.42
CA GLY A 110 29.25 -7.10 -10.38
C GLY A 110 28.29 -5.94 -10.68
N GLN A 111 27.02 -6.20 -10.96
CA GLN A 111 25.99 -5.17 -11.17
C GLN A 111 25.08 -4.96 -9.94
N ASP A 112 25.50 -5.37 -8.75
CA ASP A 112 24.79 -5.16 -7.47
C ASP A 112 23.31 -5.61 -7.48
N TYR A 113 22.94 -6.70 -8.15
CA TYR A 113 21.56 -7.23 -8.24
C TYR A 113 20.61 -6.34 -9.07
N CYS A 114 21.14 -5.59 -10.05
CA CYS A 114 20.41 -4.52 -10.75
C CYS A 114 20.11 -4.79 -12.22
N THR A 115 20.48 -5.96 -12.74
CA THR A 115 19.94 -6.50 -14.00
C THR A 115 19.44 -7.93 -13.80
N GLU A 116 18.71 -8.46 -14.78
CA GLU A 116 18.04 -9.75 -14.71
C GLU A 116 19.05 -10.91 -14.73
N GLU A 117 20.19 -10.70 -15.38
CA GLU A 117 21.27 -11.67 -15.61
C GLU A 117 22.35 -11.64 -14.53
N ASP A 118 22.35 -10.62 -13.65
CA ASP A 118 23.45 -10.36 -12.71
C ASP A 118 23.61 -11.44 -11.63
N TYR A 119 22.58 -12.20 -11.32
CA TYR A 119 22.64 -13.31 -10.36
C TYR A 119 21.64 -14.39 -10.74
N GLU A 120 21.95 -15.64 -10.45
CA GLU A 120 21.06 -16.78 -10.68
C GLU A 120 20.91 -17.55 -9.37
N LEU A 121 19.67 -17.76 -8.93
CA LEU A 121 19.41 -18.46 -7.69
C LEU A 121 19.61 -19.97 -7.86
N PRO A 122 20.02 -20.70 -6.80
CA PRO A 122 20.15 -22.15 -6.87
C PRO A 122 18.84 -22.80 -7.35
N SER A 123 18.94 -23.69 -8.34
CA SER A 123 17.79 -24.43 -8.84
C SER A 123 17.22 -25.30 -7.72
N THR A 124 15.97 -25.02 -7.37
CA THR A 124 15.31 -25.67 -6.24
C THR A 124 14.78 -27.03 -6.69
N PRO A 125 15.07 -28.14 -5.99
CA PRO A 125 14.47 -29.43 -6.32
C PRO A 125 12.96 -29.28 -6.40
N ALA A 126 12.36 -29.73 -7.51
CA ALA A 126 10.91 -29.80 -7.61
C ALA A 126 10.38 -30.71 -6.49
N PRO A 127 9.25 -30.39 -5.85
CA PRO A 127 8.57 -31.38 -5.03
C PRO A 127 8.29 -32.62 -5.91
N PRO A 128 8.45 -33.85 -5.38
CA PRO A 128 8.25 -35.06 -6.16
C PRO A 128 6.83 -35.09 -6.76
N GLU A 129 6.71 -35.49 -8.03
CA GLU A 129 5.49 -35.41 -8.87
C GLU A 129 4.31 -36.31 -8.43
N GLN A 130 4.23 -36.69 -7.15
CA GLN A 130 3.27 -37.67 -6.62
C GLN A 130 2.54 -37.18 -5.34
N SER A 131 2.33 -35.88 -5.19
CA SER A 131 1.43 -35.34 -4.15
C SER A 131 0.50 -34.24 -4.69
N GLU A 132 -0.48 -34.64 -5.51
CA GLU A 132 -1.55 -33.75 -6.00
C GLU A 132 -2.45 -33.19 -4.88
N GLU A 133 -2.28 -33.63 -3.63
CA GLU A 133 -3.11 -33.26 -2.48
C GLU A 133 -2.43 -32.26 -1.51
N ASN A 134 -1.22 -31.78 -1.80
CA ASN A 134 -0.58 -30.68 -1.05
C ASN A 134 0.52 -29.96 -1.87
N ASP A 135 0.13 -29.20 -2.91
CA ASP A 135 1.00 -28.24 -3.61
C ASP A 135 1.33 -27.03 -2.70
N ARG A 136 2.05 -27.29 -1.60
CA ARG A 136 2.65 -26.24 -0.75
C ARG A 136 3.84 -25.63 -1.47
N ARG A 137 3.57 -24.83 -2.50
CA ARG A 137 4.62 -24.10 -3.24
C ARG A 137 5.50 -23.34 -2.25
N GLN A 138 6.79 -23.62 -2.29
CA GLN A 138 7.69 -23.16 -1.25
C GLN A 138 7.98 -21.67 -1.41
N ILE A 139 7.61 -20.87 -0.40
CA ILE A 139 7.86 -19.43 -0.36
C ILE A 139 9.37 -19.17 -0.44
N ASN A 140 9.77 -18.42 -1.46
CA ASN A 140 11.15 -18.00 -1.68
C ASN A 140 11.36 -16.58 -1.17
N ILE A 141 12.21 -16.42 -0.17
CA ILE A 141 12.64 -15.12 0.39
C ILE A 141 14.04 -14.86 -0.15
N VAL A 142 14.19 -13.90 -1.06
CA VAL A 142 15.46 -13.66 -1.76
C VAL A 142 16.33 -12.69 -0.98
N MET A 143 17.58 -13.05 -0.73
CA MET A 143 18.58 -12.17 -0.15
C MET A 143 19.41 -11.47 -1.22
N VAL A 144 19.63 -10.16 -1.05
CA VAL A 144 20.50 -9.34 -1.92
C VAL A 144 21.36 -8.39 -1.09
N LYS A 145 22.57 -8.08 -1.53
CA LYS A 145 23.40 -7.04 -0.91
C LYS A 145 23.00 -5.64 -1.41
N ARG A 146 23.08 -4.63 -0.54
CA ARG A 146 22.79 -3.23 -0.91
C ARG A 146 23.69 -2.68 -2.01
N GLY A 147 24.97 -3.09 -2.04
CA GLY A 147 25.92 -2.66 -3.06
C GLY A 147 26.48 -1.25 -2.87
N LEU A 148 27.26 -0.79 -3.86
CA LEU A 148 27.91 0.53 -3.91
C LEU A 148 27.54 1.36 -5.14
N SER A 149 26.98 0.73 -6.17
CA SER A 149 26.45 1.40 -7.37
C SER A 149 25.28 2.35 -7.07
N ARG A 150 24.91 3.18 -8.06
CA ARG A 150 23.73 4.07 -8.01
C ARG A 150 22.39 3.34 -8.13
N CYS A 151 22.36 2.04 -7.84
CA CYS A 151 21.17 1.21 -7.98
C CYS A 151 20.27 1.29 -6.75
N ARG A 152 18.98 1.47 -7.02
CA ARG A 152 17.96 1.73 -5.99
C ARG A 152 17.39 0.44 -5.42
N PHE A 153 16.86 0.52 -4.20
CA PHE A 153 16.19 -0.60 -3.54
C PHE A 153 15.02 -1.14 -4.37
N THR A 154 14.19 -0.26 -4.94
CA THR A 154 13.04 -0.63 -5.78
C THR A 154 13.45 -1.44 -7.02
N THR A 155 14.57 -1.11 -7.66
CA THR A 155 15.11 -1.88 -8.80
C THR A 155 15.44 -3.32 -8.40
N LYS A 156 16.20 -3.51 -7.31
CA LYS A 156 16.60 -4.84 -6.81
C LYS A 156 15.38 -5.70 -6.47
N VAL A 157 14.41 -5.12 -5.75
CA VAL A 157 13.20 -5.84 -5.32
C VAL A 157 12.31 -6.19 -6.51
N ARG A 158 12.13 -5.28 -7.47
CA ARG A 158 11.40 -5.55 -8.72
C ARG A 158 12.04 -6.67 -9.55
N ILE A 159 13.37 -6.73 -9.59
CA ILE A 159 14.08 -7.80 -10.33
C ILE A 159 13.88 -9.15 -9.64
N ALA A 160 14.07 -9.19 -8.32
CA ALA A 160 13.82 -10.39 -7.52
C ALA A 160 12.37 -10.89 -7.67
N GLU A 161 11.40 -9.97 -7.62
CA GLU A 161 9.98 -10.27 -7.80
C GLU A 161 9.65 -10.83 -9.19
N LYS A 162 10.10 -10.16 -10.26
CA LYS A 162 9.68 -10.50 -11.62
C LYS A 162 10.44 -11.65 -12.25
N TYR A 163 11.73 -11.79 -11.95
CA TYR A 163 12.62 -12.70 -12.68
C TYR A 163 13.23 -13.80 -11.82
N LYS A 164 13.18 -13.67 -10.49
CA LYS A 164 13.77 -14.64 -9.55
C LYS A 164 12.74 -15.28 -8.61
N ASN A 165 11.44 -15.16 -8.95
CA ASN A 165 10.32 -15.77 -8.22
C ASN A 165 10.32 -15.47 -6.71
N ALA A 166 10.72 -14.26 -6.33
CA ALA A 166 10.73 -13.82 -4.94
C ALA A 166 9.31 -13.53 -4.43
N HIS A 167 9.03 -13.98 -3.21
CA HIS A 167 7.81 -13.71 -2.45
C HIS A 167 8.04 -12.65 -1.36
N ALA A 168 9.30 -12.45 -0.96
CA ALA A 168 9.78 -11.32 -0.19
C ALA A 168 11.28 -11.12 -0.46
N VAL A 169 11.82 -9.95 -0.11
CA VAL A 169 13.26 -9.64 -0.26
C VAL A 169 13.89 -9.15 1.03
N ILE A 170 15.00 -9.76 1.43
CA ILE A 170 15.84 -9.27 2.53
C ILE A 170 17.07 -8.59 1.91
N ILE A 171 17.23 -7.30 2.19
CA ILE A 171 18.36 -6.50 1.72
C ILE A 171 19.38 -6.39 2.85
N VAL A 172 20.62 -6.80 2.59
CA VAL A 172 21.72 -6.68 3.56
C VAL A 172 22.42 -5.33 3.36
N ASP A 173 22.43 -4.49 4.40
CA ASP A 173 23.14 -3.21 4.37
C ASP A 173 24.68 -3.41 4.28
N ARG A 174 25.41 -2.32 4.05
CA ARG A 174 26.87 -2.32 3.88
C ARG A 174 27.60 -2.45 5.22
N GLU A 175 28.77 -3.08 5.22
CA GLU A 175 29.67 -3.17 6.38
C GLU A 175 29.98 -1.79 6.99
N ALA A 176 30.27 -0.79 6.15
CA ALA A 176 30.49 0.59 6.58
C ALA A 176 29.31 1.24 7.34
N ASN A 177 28.10 0.67 7.27
CA ASN A 177 26.92 1.12 7.99
C ASN A 177 26.66 0.30 9.29
N GLN A 178 27.47 -0.71 9.64
CA GLN A 178 27.22 -1.64 10.75
C GLN A 178 26.99 -0.96 12.12
N ALA A 179 27.64 0.18 12.38
CA ALA A 179 27.44 0.95 13.61
C ALA A 179 26.12 1.75 13.63
N ARG A 180 25.47 1.95 12.47
CA ARG A 180 24.23 2.74 12.35
C ARG A 180 23.02 1.91 12.76
N ASP A 181 21.95 2.61 13.13
CA ASP A 181 20.69 1.97 13.44
C ASP A 181 19.89 1.67 12.17
N VAL A 182 19.83 0.39 11.78
CA VAL A 182 19.10 -0.03 10.58
C VAL A 182 17.60 0.30 10.65
N THR A 183 17.02 0.33 11.85
CA THR A 183 15.60 0.68 12.06
C THR A 183 15.28 2.13 11.72
N LYS A 184 16.30 3.01 11.69
CA LYS A 184 16.18 4.43 11.36
C LYS A 184 16.44 4.70 9.87
N LEU A 185 16.87 3.70 9.10
CA LEU A 185 17.04 3.80 7.65
C LEU A 185 15.69 3.52 6.96
N ILE A 186 15.25 4.47 6.15
CA ILE A 186 14.01 4.36 5.36
C ILE A 186 14.40 3.91 3.95
N MET A 187 13.86 2.78 3.48
CA MET A 187 13.91 2.44 2.05
C MET A 187 12.71 3.11 1.37
N SER A 188 12.96 4.28 0.77
CA SER A 188 11.95 5.02 0.00
C SER A 188 11.80 4.44 -1.41
N ASP A 189 10.63 4.64 -2.02
CA ASP A 189 10.57 4.75 -3.47
C ASP A 189 11.09 6.14 -3.87
N GLU A 190 11.85 6.19 -4.96
CA GLU A 190 12.46 7.41 -5.51
C GLU A 190 11.97 7.70 -6.94
N ASN A 191 11.20 6.79 -7.55
CA ASN A 191 10.92 6.78 -8.99
C ASN A 191 9.44 6.53 -9.35
N ASN A 192 8.50 6.57 -8.38
CA ASN A 192 7.10 6.13 -8.56
C ASN A 192 6.95 4.68 -9.10
N PHE A 193 7.94 3.81 -8.86
CA PHE A 193 7.83 2.38 -9.19
C PHE A 193 7.29 1.53 -8.04
N GLY A 194 7.04 2.11 -6.86
CA GLY A 194 6.56 1.43 -5.67
C GLY A 194 5.25 0.67 -5.90
N ASN A 195 4.32 1.26 -6.64
CA ASN A 195 3.03 0.67 -7.01
C ASN A 195 3.17 -0.55 -7.97
N SER A 196 4.35 -0.73 -8.58
CA SER A 196 4.65 -1.89 -9.45
C SER A 196 5.23 -3.09 -8.70
N ILE A 197 5.63 -2.90 -7.44
CA ILE A 197 6.21 -3.92 -6.57
C ILE A 197 5.12 -4.45 -5.65
N LYS A 198 4.92 -5.77 -5.54
CA LYS A 198 3.85 -6.37 -4.72
C LYS A 198 4.34 -7.28 -3.60
N ILE A 199 5.65 -7.39 -3.42
CA ILE A 199 6.26 -8.18 -2.34
C ILE A 199 6.87 -7.28 -1.27
N PRO A 200 6.84 -7.68 0.00
CA PRO A 200 7.52 -6.97 1.07
C PRO A 200 9.04 -7.03 0.92
N SER A 201 9.71 -6.00 1.43
CA SER A 201 11.16 -6.01 1.58
C SER A 201 11.63 -5.41 2.91
N ILE A 202 12.68 -6.01 3.48
CA ILE A 202 13.25 -5.66 4.78
C ILE A 202 14.76 -5.43 4.64
N LEU A 203 15.25 -4.27 5.11
CA LEU A 203 16.67 -3.97 5.25
C LEU A 203 17.16 -4.48 6.61
N ILE A 204 18.19 -5.33 6.62
CA ILE A 204 18.88 -5.76 7.84
C ILE A 204 20.31 -5.23 7.88
N ASN A 205 20.89 -5.17 9.08
CA ASN A 205 22.28 -4.76 9.22
C ASN A 205 23.24 -5.80 8.60
N TRP A 206 24.44 -5.34 8.23
CA TRP A 206 25.42 -6.17 7.53
C TRP A 206 25.82 -7.44 8.31
N LYS A 207 26.08 -7.32 9.62
CA LYS A 207 26.61 -8.39 10.46
C LYS A 207 25.61 -9.56 10.57
N ASP A 208 24.34 -9.25 10.82
CA ASP A 208 23.30 -10.26 10.90
C ASP A 208 23.03 -10.87 9.52
N GLY A 209 23.09 -10.06 8.45
CA GLY A 209 22.94 -10.53 7.07
C GLY A 209 24.08 -11.42 6.56
N GLN A 210 25.34 -11.22 6.99
CA GLN A 210 26.43 -12.13 6.62
C GLN A 210 26.19 -13.54 7.17
N LYS A 211 25.81 -13.67 8.44
CA LYS A 211 25.46 -14.97 9.04
C LYS A 211 24.37 -15.72 8.25
N LEU A 212 23.32 -15.00 7.83
CA LEU A 212 22.27 -15.59 7.00
C LEU A 212 22.80 -16.03 5.63
N ILE A 213 23.64 -15.23 4.98
CA ILE A 213 24.26 -15.54 3.68
C ILE A 213 25.15 -16.78 3.79
N GLU A 214 26.05 -16.82 4.77
CA GLU A 214 26.95 -17.96 5.03
C GLU A 214 26.16 -19.27 5.14
N GLN A 215 25.10 -19.28 5.96
CA GLN A 215 24.24 -20.45 6.11
C GLN A 215 23.41 -20.76 4.85
N ALA A 216 22.90 -19.75 4.15
CA ALA A 216 22.12 -19.93 2.92
C ALA A 216 22.96 -20.44 1.73
N THR A 217 24.28 -20.27 1.75
CA THR A 217 25.21 -20.92 0.80
C THR A 217 25.61 -22.34 1.19
N GLY A 218 25.21 -22.80 2.39
CA GLY A 218 25.45 -24.17 2.87
C GLY A 218 24.46 -25.20 2.30
N SER A 219 24.57 -26.43 2.79
CA SER A 219 23.71 -27.55 2.37
C SER A 219 22.32 -27.59 3.02
N SER A 220 22.11 -26.82 4.10
CA SER A 220 20.88 -26.83 4.89
C SER A 220 20.02 -25.59 4.62
N PRO A 221 18.71 -25.74 4.32
CA PRO A 221 17.85 -24.59 4.04
C PRO A 221 17.63 -23.76 5.30
N VAL A 222 17.93 -22.46 5.19
CA VAL A 222 17.57 -21.46 6.21
C VAL A 222 16.09 -21.12 6.05
N ILE A 223 15.27 -21.44 7.06
CA ILE A 223 13.83 -21.16 7.07
C ILE A 223 13.56 -20.03 8.05
N VAL A 224 12.83 -19.02 7.59
CA VAL A 224 12.51 -17.81 8.35
C VAL A 224 11.03 -17.46 8.24
N GLU A 225 10.52 -16.77 9.25
CA GLU A 225 9.18 -16.22 9.33
C GLU A 225 9.28 -14.69 9.39
N LEU A 226 8.71 -14.00 8.42
CA LEU A 226 8.61 -12.54 8.42
C LEU A 226 7.30 -12.11 9.08
N VAL A 227 7.39 -11.10 9.96
CA VAL A 227 6.27 -10.66 10.80
C VAL A 227 6.20 -9.13 10.82
N TRP A 228 5.00 -8.59 10.63
CA TRP A 228 4.70 -7.16 10.68
C TRP A 228 3.62 -6.88 11.74
N ASP A 229 3.93 -7.21 13.00
CA ASP A 229 3.04 -6.94 14.13
C ASP A 229 2.91 -5.41 14.35
N ILE A 230 1.68 -4.92 14.54
CA ILE A 230 1.35 -3.52 14.88
C ILE A 230 0.83 -3.48 16.33
N PRO A 231 1.10 -2.42 17.13
CA PRO A 231 0.41 -2.19 18.40
C PRO A 231 -1.11 -2.28 18.26
N VAL A 232 -1.73 -3.13 19.08
CA VAL A 232 -3.18 -3.40 19.06
C VAL A 232 -3.96 -2.51 20.03
N ASN A 233 -5.18 -2.09 19.65
CA ASN A 233 -6.11 -1.34 20.50
C ASN A 233 -7.55 -1.89 20.38
N ASN A 234 -8.46 -1.45 21.26
CA ASN A 234 -9.90 -1.76 21.15
C ASN A 234 -10.61 -0.92 20.08
N ILE A 235 -10.08 0.28 19.80
CA ILE A 235 -10.50 1.18 18.72
C ILE A 235 -9.21 1.52 17.99
N VAL A 236 -9.12 1.22 16.70
CA VAL A 236 -7.92 1.55 15.93
C VAL A 236 -7.93 3.05 15.64
N THR A 237 -6.83 3.73 15.93
CA THR A 237 -6.64 5.12 15.53
C THR A 237 -5.76 5.17 14.28
N MET A 238 -6.27 5.77 13.20
CA MET A 238 -5.54 6.04 11.98
C MET A 238 -5.28 7.55 11.87
N ASP A 239 -4.05 7.96 12.13
CA ASP A 239 -3.61 9.33 11.83
C ASP A 239 -3.12 9.36 10.37
N ILE A 240 -3.60 10.32 9.57
CA ILE A 240 -3.17 10.50 8.18
C ILE A 240 -2.75 11.94 7.92
N TRP A 241 -1.51 12.13 7.49
CA TRP A 241 -0.98 13.41 7.04
C TRP A 241 -1.17 13.56 5.54
N MET A 242 -1.68 14.72 5.12
CA MET A 242 -1.94 15.07 3.72
C MET A 242 -1.86 16.59 3.52
N SER A 243 -2.11 17.05 2.28
CA SER A 243 -2.44 18.45 1.98
C SER A 243 -3.82 18.51 1.33
N ALA A 244 -4.61 19.55 1.59
CA ALA A 244 -5.99 19.66 1.09
C ALA A 244 -6.10 19.73 -0.45
N ASN A 245 -5.00 20.03 -1.14
CA ASN A 245 -4.82 20.02 -2.59
C ASN A 245 -4.22 18.72 -3.17
N SER A 246 -3.85 17.73 -2.34
CA SER A 246 -3.23 16.49 -2.85
C SER A 246 -4.27 15.58 -3.50
N ARG A 247 -4.09 15.36 -4.81
CA ARG A 247 -4.87 14.39 -5.57
C ARG A 247 -4.59 12.96 -5.10
N GLU A 248 -3.35 12.65 -4.77
CA GLU A 248 -2.90 11.33 -4.31
C GLU A 248 -3.58 10.94 -2.99
N ALA A 249 -3.64 11.87 -2.03
CA ALA A 249 -4.40 11.68 -0.78
C ALA A 249 -5.90 11.57 -1.06
N THR A 250 -6.45 12.39 -1.96
CA THR A 250 -7.88 12.35 -2.30
C THR A 250 -8.29 11.04 -2.99
N GLU A 251 -7.47 10.51 -3.90
CA GLU A 251 -7.65 9.20 -4.54
C GLU A 251 -7.59 8.06 -3.52
N PHE A 252 -6.65 8.12 -2.57
CA PHE A 252 -6.64 7.18 -1.44
C PHE A 252 -7.90 7.28 -0.60
N LEU A 253 -8.34 8.48 -0.20
CA LEU A 253 -9.55 8.67 0.60
C LEU A 253 -10.80 8.18 -0.14
N LYS A 254 -10.92 8.41 -1.45
CA LYS A 254 -11.99 7.85 -2.30
C LYS A 254 -12.00 6.33 -2.26
N GLY A 255 -10.84 5.69 -2.45
CA GLY A 255 -10.71 4.23 -2.44
C GLY A 255 -10.86 3.59 -1.07
N PHE A 256 -10.51 4.32 0.01
CA PHE A 256 -10.59 3.85 1.39
C PHE A 256 -11.95 4.13 2.06
N LYS A 257 -12.72 5.13 1.57
CA LYS A 257 -14.04 5.51 2.10
C LYS A 257 -14.94 4.29 2.40
N PRO A 258 -15.13 3.29 1.51
CA PRO A 258 -15.98 2.13 1.81
C PRO A 258 -15.53 1.35 3.05
N ALA A 259 -14.22 1.16 3.24
CA ALA A 259 -13.67 0.51 4.41
C ALA A 259 -13.81 1.38 5.67
N GLY A 260 -13.54 2.68 5.56
CA GLY A 260 -13.70 3.63 6.67
C GLY A 260 -15.15 3.77 7.15
N GLU A 261 -16.11 3.82 6.23
CA GLU A 261 -17.55 3.88 6.55
C GLU A 261 -18.06 2.58 7.16
N GLN A 262 -17.59 1.43 6.66
CA GLN A 262 -17.94 0.12 7.18
C GLN A 262 -17.38 -0.11 8.58
N LEU A 263 -16.12 0.23 8.83
CA LEU A 263 -15.49 0.15 10.16
C LEU A 263 -16.10 1.13 11.17
N ALA A 264 -16.80 2.17 10.70
CA ALA A 264 -17.71 2.98 11.51
C ALA A 264 -17.10 3.54 12.82
N TYR A 265 -17.55 3.04 13.98
CA TYR A 265 -17.08 3.48 15.31
C TYR A 265 -15.87 2.70 15.82
N ASN A 266 -15.47 1.61 15.13
CA ASN A 266 -14.29 0.80 15.47
C ASN A 266 -12.99 1.45 14.97
N LEU A 267 -13.09 2.34 13.96
CA LEU A 267 -11.97 3.13 13.42
C LEU A 267 -12.13 4.63 13.74
N LYS A 268 -11.12 5.19 14.43
CA LYS A 268 -10.96 6.64 14.62
C LYS A 268 -9.97 7.18 13.59
N VAL A 269 -10.47 7.85 12.55
CA VAL A 269 -9.61 8.58 11.59
C VAL A 269 -9.30 9.98 12.13
N VAL A 270 -8.05 10.40 12.02
CA VAL A 270 -7.58 11.72 12.43
C VAL A 270 -6.80 12.34 11.27
N PRO A 271 -7.38 13.29 10.53
CA PRO A 271 -6.69 13.99 9.46
C PRO A 271 -5.74 15.05 10.02
N HIS A 272 -4.52 15.08 9.48
CA HIS A 272 -3.52 16.10 9.72
C HIS A 272 -3.14 16.75 8.39
N TYR A 273 -3.03 18.08 8.39
CA TYR A 273 -2.77 18.87 7.19
C TYR A 273 -1.37 19.47 7.26
N HIS A 274 -0.61 19.41 6.16
CA HIS A 274 0.75 19.90 6.11
C HIS A 274 0.80 21.45 6.12
N ILE A 275 0.95 22.01 7.32
CA ILE A 275 1.15 23.44 7.58
C ILE A 275 2.58 23.68 8.06
N PHE A 276 3.24 24.69 7.50
CA PHE A 276 4.58 25.12 7.90
C PHE A 276 4.63 26.63 8.20
N ALA A 277 5.79 27.12 8.63
CA ALA A 277 6.08 28.55 8.78
C ALA A 277 7.24 28.93 7.87
N LEU A 278 7.23 30.16 7.35
CA LEU A 278 8.34 30.78 6.66
C LEU A 278 8.95 31.89 7.54
N PRO A 279 10.19 32.33 7.28
CA PRO A 279 10.73 33.52 7.94
C PRO A 279 9.83 34.74 7.67
N SER A 280 9.59 35.57 8.68
CA SER A 280 8.72 36.74 8.52
C SER A 280 9.19 37.68 7.41
N GLY A 281 8.29 38.09 6.53
CA GLY A 281 8.61 38.84 5.31
C GLY A 281 9.06 37.99 4.11
N GLN A 282 9.06 36.66 4.21
CA GLN A 282 9.35 35.73 3.11
C GLN A 282 8.09 34.94 2.67
N ASP A 283 6.93 35.58 2.67
CA ASP A 283 5.71 35.02 2.05
C ASP A 283 5.81 35.17 0.52
N PHE A 284 6.57 34.27 -0.10
CA PHE A 284 6.59 34.14 -1.55
C PHE A 284 5.22 33.62 -2.03
N GLU A 285 4.75 34.12 -3.17
CA GLU A 285 3.56 33.63 -3.88
C GLU A 285 2.22 33.63 -3.09
N LYS A 286 2.16 34.31 -1.92
CA LYS A 286 1.00 34.33 -1.01
C LYS A 286 0.68 32.94 -0.43
N MET A 287 1.71 32.17 -0.11
CA MET A 287 1.57 30.87 0.55
C MET A 287 1.00 30.94 1.96
N CYS A 288 1.06 32.10 2.63
CA CYS A 288 0.73 32.24 4.05
C CYS A 288 -0.65 32.88 4.33
N THR A 289 -1.28 32.44 5.42
CA THR A 289 -2.57 32.99 5.89
C THR A 289 -2.47 34.44 6.40
N SER A 290 -1.27 34.88 6.77
CA SER A 290 -0.97 36.15 7.43
C SER A 290 0.46 36.61 7.10
N GLN A 291 0.70 37.93 7.13
CA GLN A 291 2.01 38.56 6.87
C GLN A 291 3.13 38.13 7.83
N ASP A 292 2.78 37.62 9.01
CA ASP A 292 3.76 37.09 9.97
C ASP A 292 4.34 35.72 9.57
N ALA A 293 3.82 35.12 8.48
CA ALA A 293 4.25 33.88 7.85
C ALA A 293 4.26 32.65 8.79
N LYS A 294 3.41 32.67 9.84
CA LYS A 294 3.33 31.59 10.84
C LYS A 294 2.68 30.30 10.35
N TYR A 295 1.72 30.40 9.43
CA TYR A 295 0.97 29.27 8.88
C TYR A 295 0.81 29.46 7.38
N CYS A 296 1.52 28.60 6.65
CA CYS A 296 1.58 28.58 5.21
C CYS A 296 1.39 27.12 4.73
N ALA A 297 0.86 26.95 3.54
CA ALA A 297 0.82 25.67 2.84
C ALA A 297 1.47 25.83 1.46
N GLU A 298 1.74 24.72 0.78
CA GLU A 298 2.42 24.76 -0.51
C GLU A 298 1.46 25.22 -1.60
N ASP A 299 1.98 26.05 -2.50
CA ASP A 299 1.20 26.54 -3.62
C ASP A 299 0.89 25.39 -4.61
N PRO A 300 -0.40 25.16 -4.96
CA PRO A 300 -0.80 24.09 -5.87
C PRO A 300 -0.49 24.38 -7.34
N ASP A 301 -0.42 25.64 -7.75
CA ASP A 301 -0.18 26.04 -9.15
C ASP A 301 1.08 26.93 -9.34
N GLY A 302 1.82 27.17 -8.25
CA GLY A 302 3.09 27.87 -8.16
C GLY A 302 2.94 29.39 -8.19
N GLY A 303 2.28 29.90 -9.23
CA GLY A 303 2.08 31.34 -9.43
C GLY A 303 0.85 31.65 -10.28
N GLY A 304 -0.15 30.78 -10.26
CA GLY A 304 -1.43 30.94 -10.94
C GLY A 304 -2.45 31.70 -10.08
N LEU A 305 -3.63 31.11 -9.91
CA LEU A 305 -4.78 31.78 -9.27
C LEU A 305 -5.17 31.15 -7.94
N VAL A 306 -4.63 29.98 -7.59
CA VAL A 306 -4.93 29.29 -6.33
C VAL A 306 -3.68 29.29 -5.48
N THR A 307 -3.73 29.98 -4.34
CA THR A 307 -2.54 30.23 -3.54
C THR A 307 -2.34 29.18 -2.44
N GLY A 308 -1.12 29.04 -1.92
CA GLY A 308 -0.87 28.26 -0.70
C GLY A 308 -1.70 28.73 0.51
N ARG A 309 -2.07 30.02 0.60
CA ARG A 309 -3.04 30.53 1.59
C ARG A 309 -4.40 29.85 1.47
N ASP A 310 -4.87 29.62 0.25
CA ASP A 310 -6.17 29.00 0.01
C ASP A 310 -6.17 27.52 0.40
N VAL A 311 -5.04 26.82 0.20
CA VAL A 311 -4.82 25.44 0.71
C VAL A 311 -4.83 25.40 2.24
N ALA A 312 -4.22 26.38 2.90
CA ALA A 312 -4.23 26.48 4.35
C ALA A 312 -5.64 26.75 4.92
N LEU A 313 -6.42 27.65 4.30
CA LEU A 313 -7.81 27.91 4.70
C LEU A 313 -8.73 26.72 4.47
N GLU A 314 -8.59 26.02 3.35
CA GLU A 314 -9.35 24.79 3.08
C GLU A 314 -9.00 23.67 4.07
N SER A 315 -7.73 23.57 4.49
CA SER A 315 -7.32 22.64 5.55
C SER A 315 -8.06 22.90 6.86
N VAL A 316 -8.27 24.18 7.23
CA VAL A 316 -9.07 24.56 8.41
C VAL A 316 -10.55 24.25 8.20
N ARG A 317 -11.09 24.50 7.01
CA ARG A 317 -12.48 24.16 6.65
C ARG A 317 -12.76 22.67 6.80
N GLN A 318 -11.89 21.80 6.28
CA GLN A 318 -12.05 20.34 6.38
C GLN A 318 -11.95 19.85 7.83
N LEU A 319 -11.05 20.42 8.64
CA LEU A 319 -11.00 20.16 10.09
C LEU A 319 -12.27 20.59 10.83
N CYS A 320 -12.85 21.75 10.46
CA CYS A 320 -14.14 22.19 11.00
C CYS A 320 -15.29 21.30 10.57
N ILE A 321 -15.35 20.87 9.30
CA ILE A 321 -16.35 19.91 8.83
C ILE A 321 -16.25 18.62 9.65
N TRP A 322 -15.06 18.09 9.90
CA TRP A 322 -14.88 16.91 10.76
C TRP A 322 -15.45 17.14 12.17
N GLU A 323 -15.15 18.28 12.79
CA GLU A 323 -15.61 18.60 14.16
C GLU A 323 -17.14 18.76 14.26
N GLU A 324 -17.73 19.61 13.42
CA GLU A 324 -19.16 19.93 13.43
C GLU A 324 -20.05 18.72 13.05
N THR A 325 -19.52 17.79 12.26
CA THR A 325 -20.30 16.64 11.75
C THR A 325 -19.91 15.30 12.38
N ALA A 326 -19.03 15.29 13.39
CA ALA A 326 -18.62 14.09 14.12
C ALA A 326 -19.72 13.60 15.08
N VAL A 327 -20.41 12.53 14.70
CA VAL A 327 -21.41 11.84 15.53
C VAL A 327 -20.70 10.89 16.50
N ARG A 328 -21.09 10.91 17.79
CA ARG A 328 -20.61 9.97 18.81
C ARG A 328 -21.29 8.61 18.68
N ASP A 329 -20.61 7.55 19.09
CA ASP A 329 -21.20 6.20 19.20
C ASP A 329 -22.43 6.21 20.15
N PRO A 330 -23.65 5.92 19.65
CA PRO A 330 -24.87 5.94 20.44
C PRO A 330 -24.99 4.72 21.38
N GLU A 331 -24.29 3.62 21.07
CA GLU A 331 -24.27 2.41 21.92
C GLU A 331 -23.26 2.57 23.05
N HIS A 332 -22.23 3.40 22.86
CA HIS A 332 -21.16 3.62 23.84
C HIS A 332 -20.96 5.12 24.15
N PRO A 333 -21.99 5.85 24.64
CA PRO A 333 -21.96 7.31 24.80
C PRO A 333 -20.93 7.81 25.83
N GLN A 334 -20.49 6.93 26.73
CA GLN A 334 -19.41 7.21 27.70
C GLN A 334 -18.01 7.16 27.06
N SER A 335 -17.86 6.48 25.92
CA SER A 335 -16.60 6.37 25.18
C SER A 335 -16.40 7.59 24.29
N GLY A 336 -16.00 8.71 24.90
CA GLY A 336 -15.83 10.01 24.23
C GLY A 336 -14.87 10.04 23.02
N GLU A 337 -14.11 8.96 22.82
CA GLU A 337 -13.18 8.70 21.72
C GLU A 337 -13.84 8.13 20.45
N ARG A 338 -15.00 7.45 20.56
CA ARG A 338 -15.69 6.85 19.41
C ARG A 338 -16.54 7.89 18.70
N ARG A 339 -16.03 8.39 17.57
CA ARG A 339 -16.71 9.35 16.71
C ARG A 339 -16.50 9.00 15.24
N ARG A 340 -17.52 9.25 14.41
CA ARG A 340 -17.41 9.17 12.95
C ARG A 340 -18.14 10.34 12.29
N SER A 341 -17.65 10.77 11.13
CA SER A 341 -18.38 11.68 10.25
C SER A 341 -18.40 11.14 8.82
N TRP A 342 -19.60 10.82 8.33
CA TRP A 342 -19.83 10.54 6.92
C TRP A 342 -19.82 11.83 6.08
N LYS A 343 -20.32 12.94 6.63
CA LYS A 343 -20.38 14.23 5.92
C LYS A 343 -18.97 14.72 5.57
N TYR A 344 -18.01 14.52 6.47
CA TYR A 344 -16.60 14.71 6.18
C TYR A 344 -16.14 13.86 5.00
N TRP A 345 -16.38 12.55 5.01
CA TRP A 345 -16.04 11.66 3.89
C TRP A 345 -16.66 12.12 2.57
N GLU A 346 -17.95 12.44 2.55
CA GLU A 346 -18.64 12.97 1.37
C GLU A 346 -18.01 14.25 0.83
N TYR A 347 -17.64 15.17 1.71
CA TYR A 347 -16.99 16.42 1.33
C TYR A 347 -15.56 16.19 0.82
N VAL A 348 -14.66 15.62 1.63
CA VAL A 348 -13.23 15.52 1.26
C VAL A 348 -12.98 14.61 0.06
N THR A 349 -13.80 13.57 -0.14
CA THR A 349 -13.68 12.72 -1.33
C THR A 349 -14.25 13.36 -2.60
N SER A 350 -15.17 14.33 -2.49
CA SER A 350 -15.71 15.06 -3.65
C SER A 350 -14.95 16.36 -3.96
N TYR A 351 -14.24 16.93 -2.99
CA TYR A 351 -13.83 18.34 -3.04
C TYR A 351 -12.95 18.70 -4.24
N LEU A 352 -11.92 17.92 -4.60
CA LEU A 352 -11.08 18.25 -5.77
C LEU A 352 -11.77 18.03 -7.13
N ASP A 353 -12.85 17.26 -7.17
CA ASP A 353 -13.64 17.04 -8.40
C ASP A 353 -14.64 18.20 -8.60
N SER A 354 -15.26 18.66 -7.51
CA SER A 354 -16.20 19.80 -7.51
C SER A 354 -15.50 21.16 -7.56
N CYS A 355 -14.34 21.27 -6.91
CA CYS A 355 -13.54 22.48 -6.75
C CYS A 355 -12.10 22.32 -7.28
N PRO A 356 -11.91 22.11 -8.60
CA PRO A 356 -10.59 21.92 -9.20
C PRO A 356 -9.70 23.16 -9.07
N VAL A 357 -8.38 22.91 -8.98
CA VAL A 357 -7.34 23.97 -8.96
C VAL A 357 -7.35 24.74 -10.29
N HIS A 358 -7.37 24.03 -11.42
CA HIS A 358 -7.40 24.62 -12.75
C HIS A 358 -8.83 24.59 -13.33
N THR A 359 -9.43 25.77 -13.49
CA THR A 359 -10.77 25.93 -14.08
C THR A 359 -10.98 27.36 -14.59
N ASP A 360 -11.66 27.46 -15.73
CA ASP A 360 -12.11 28.72 -16.33
C ASP A 360 -13.29 29.33 -15.56
N ASP A 361 -14.10 28.51 -14.87
CA ASP A 361 -15.20 28.95 -14.00
C ASP A 361 -14.65 29.44 -12.65
N PRO A 362 -14.68 30.75 -12.34
CA PRO A 362 -14.13 31.27 -11.10
C PRO A 362 -14.93 30.83 -9.87
N GLY A 363 -16.22 30.53 -10.02
CA GLY A 363 -17.10 30.11 -8.92
C GLY A 363 -16.88 28.66 -8.49
N LYS A 364 -16.17 27.87 -9.30
CA LYS A 364 -15.75 26.48 -9.01
C LYS A 364 -14.27 26.33 -8.71
N ARG A 365 -13.51 27.41 -8.64
CA ARG A 365 -12.06 27.31 -8.37
C ARG A 365 -11.83 26.86 -6.92
N PHE A 366 -10.85 25.97 -6.73
CA PHE A 366 -10.32 25.61 -5.42
C PHE A 366 -10.11 26.86 -4.55
N GLY A 367 -10.46 26.76 -3.26
CA GLY A 367 -10.19 27.82 -2.29
C GLY A 367 -11.24 28.93 -2.23
N THR A 368 -12.13 29.01 -3.22
CA THR A 368 -13.23 29.98 -3.19
C THR A 368 -14.31 29.56 -2.18
N GLU A 369 -14.81 30.55 -1.42
CA GLU A 369 -15.95 30.36 -0.51
C GLU A 369 -17.19 29.88 -1.27
N GLN A 370 -17.38 30.32 -2.51
CA GLN A 370 -18.51 29.91 -3.35
C GLN A 370 -18.49 28.40 -3.64
N CYS A 371 -17.35 27.84 -4.06
CA CYS A 371 -17.28 26.43 -4.41
C CYS A 371 -17.43 25.52 -3.17
N SER A 372 -16.70 25.83 -2.10
CA SER A 372 -16.78 25.09 -0.85
C SER A 372 -18.17 25.17 -0.19
N THR A 373 -18.82 26.36 -0.21
CA THR A 373 -20.20 26.53 0.27
C THR A 373 -21.21 25.74 -0.56
N ALA A 374 -21.10 25.77 -1.90
CA ALA A 374 -21.98 25.02 -2.78
C ALA A 374 -21.86 23.50 -2.53
N LEU A 375 -20.64 22.99 -2.36
CA LEU A 375 -20.41 21.58 -2.03
C LEU A 375 -20.93 21.21 -0.63
N MET A 376 -20.72 22.07 0.38
CA MET A 376 -21.29 21.86 1.72
C MET A 376 -22.82 21.77 1.67
N GLN A 377 -23.48 22.68 0.95
CA GLN A 377 -24.94 22.65 0.75
C GLN A 377 -25.39 21.38 0.01
N GLU A 378 -24.72 21.00 -1.07
CA GLU A 378 -25.00 19.75 -1.82
C GLU A 378 -24.89 18.51 -0.91
N LYS A 379 -23.84 18.44 -0.08
CA LYS A 379 -23.64 17.33 0.85
C LYS A 379 -24.48 17.47 2.13
N GLY A 380 -25.27 18.52 2.31
CA GLY A 380 -26.08 18.76 3.53
C GLY A 380 -25.22 18.93 4.79
N ILE A 381 -24.23 19.80 4.69
CA ILE A 381 -23.39 20.35 5.78
C ILE A 381 -23.80 21.82 5.95
N ASP A 382 -23.94 22.28 7.19
CA ASP A 382 -24.25 23.69 7.48
C ASP A 382 -23.01 24.58 7.22
N PRO A 383 -23.03 25.46 6.19
CA PRO A 383 -21.88 26.31 5.89
C PRO A 383 -21.62 27.37 6.97
N GLU A 384 -22.65 27.83 7.68
CA GLU A 384 -22.49 28.90 8.66
C GLU A 384 -21.89 28.36 9.97
N ALA A 385 -22.28 27.16 10.40
CA ALA A 385 -21.63 26.47 11.51
C ALA A 385 -20.13 26.21 11.23
N VAL A 386 -19.79 25.72 10.03
CA VAL A 386 -18.39 25.49 9.63
C VAL A 386 -17.61 26.82 9.59
N LYS A 387 -18.19 27.87 9.01
CA LYS A 387 -17.60 29.22 8.97
C LYS A 387 -17.37 29.80 10.38
N GLN A 388 -18.31 29.59 11.29
CA GLN A 388 -18.17 30.00 12.70
C GLN A 388 -17.02 29.23 13.38
N CYS A 389 -16.94 27.90 13.22
CA CYS A 389 -15.81 27.10 13.70
C CYS A 389 -14.45 27.60 13.16
N MET A 390 -14.38 28.00 11.88
CA MET A 390 -13.18 28.56 11.28
C MET A 390 -12.80 29.88 11.96
N ILE A 391 -13.75 30.79 12.18
CA ILE A 391 -13.52 32.07 12.89
C ILE A 391 -13.02 31.82 14.32
N ASP A 392 -13.67 30.90 15.05
CA ASP A 392 -13.43 30.70 16.48
C ASP A 392 -12.11 29.95 16.78
N SER A 393 -11.63 29.10 15.85
CA SER A 393 -10.55 28.14 16.15
C SER A 393 -9.43 28.02 15.10
N MET A 394 -9.42 28.85 14.04
CA MET A 394 -8.40 28.77 12.97
C MET A 394 -6.94 28.79 13.49
N ASP A 395 -6.58 29.73 14.37
CA ASP A 395 -5.19 29.83 14.85
C ASP A 395 -4.77 28.58 15.64
N ASP A 396 -5.61 28.09 16.55
CA ASP A 396 -5.31 26.88 17.33
C ASP A 396 -5.26 25.62 16.44
N LYS A 397 -6.16 25.49 15.45
CA LYS A 397 -6.10 24.41 14.46
C LYS A 397 -4.81 24.45 13.64
N LEU A 398 -4.46 25.59 13.04
CA LEU A 398 -3.24 25.74 12.24
C LEU A 398 -1.97 25.55 13.09
N ARG A 399 -1.97 26.02 14.34
CA ARG A 399 -0.89 25.80 15.30
C ARG A 399 -0.74 24.32 15.65
N ALA A 400 -1.84 23.60 15.88
CA ALA A 400 -1.81 22.16 16.14
C ALA A 400 -1.24 21.39 14.94
N GLN A 401 -1.68 21.72 13.72
CA GLN A 401 -1.19 21.08 12.49
C GLN A 401 0.31 21.35 12.27
N LYS A 402 0.75 22.60 12.42
CA LYS A 402 2.17 22.96 12.30
C LYS A 402 3.08 22.28 13.34
N ASN A 403 2.55 21.99 14.52
CA ASN A 403 3.31 21.31 15.57
C ASN A 403 3.29 19.78 15.40
N ASN A 404 2.29 19.21 14.73
CA ASN A 404 2.12 17.77 14.54
C ASN A 404 2.59 17.32 13.15
N VAL A 405 3.90 17.37 12.90
CA VAL A 405 4.49 17.04 11.60
C VAL A 405 4.96 15.58 11.55
N ALA A 406 4.67 14.88 10.45
CA ALA A 406 5.18 13.53 10.17
C ALA A 406 6.54 13.56 9.44
N TRP A 407 7.08 12.37 9.12
CA TRP A 407 8.33 12.26 8.33
C TRP A 407 8.14 12.55 6.83
N SER A 408 6.92 12.83 6.40
CA SER A 408 6.51 13.08 5.02
C SER A 408 5.18 13.87 5.03
N LYS A 409 4.92 14.65 3.99
CA LYS A 409 3.65 15.37 3.78
C LYS A 409 2.48 14.40 3.58
N TYR A 410 2.76 13.24 3.01
CA TYR A 410 1.83 12.12 2.86
C TYR A 410 2.35 10.94 3.68
N ALA A 411 1.64 10.60 4.76
CA ALA A 411 2.07 9.61 5.75
C ALA A 411 0.87 9.06 6.53
N VAL A 412 0.96 7.82 7.04
CA VAL A 412 -0.07 7.22 7.91
C VAL A 412 0.58 6.62 9.17
N ARG A 413 -0.06 6.82 10.33
CA ARG A 413 0.18 6.02 11.54
C ARG A 413 -1.07 5.22 11.90
N ILE A 414 -0.87 4.04 12.47
CA ILE A 414 -1.93 3.17 13.00
C ILE A 414 -1.57 2.90 14.47
N ASN A 415 -2.44 3.30 15.40
CA ASN A 415 -2.19 3.26 16.85
C ASN A 415 -0.84 3.91 17.24
N GLY A 416 -0.51 5.05 16.61
CA GLY A 416 0.77 5.74 16.80
C GLY A 416 1.99 5.08 16.14
N TRP A 417 1.87 3.82 15.70
CA TRP A 417 2.92 3.13 14.95
C TRP A 417 3.00 3.65 13.51
N ARG A 418 4.22 3.84 13.01
CA ARG A 418 4.45 4.25 11.62
C ARG A 418 4.06 3.13 10.66
N PHE A 419 3.14 3.40 9.75
CA PHE A 419 2.88 2.50 8.63
C PHE A 419 4.11 2.48 7.68
N ALA A 420 4.49 1.26 7.28
CA ALA A 420 5.45 0.98 6.20
C ALA A 420 4.72 0.25 5.06
N GLY A 421 5.19 0.44 3.82
CA GLY A 421 4.49 0.05 2.59
C GLY A 421 3.87 1.23 1.85
N ALA A 422 3.26 0.95 0.69
CA ALA A 422 2.50 1.92 -0.09
C ALA A 422 1.17 2.28 0.61
N ILE A 423 0.79 3.57 0.60
CA ILE A 423 -0.45 4.06 1.22
C ILE A 423 -1.61 3.81 0.24
N GLU A 424 -2.02 2.55 0.16
CA GLU A 424 -3.13 2.06 -0.67
C GLU A 424 -4.30 1.56 0.20
N PRO A 425 -5.56 1.66 -0.24
CA PRO A 425 -6.73 1.29 0.56
C PRO A 425 -6.66 -0.14 1.13
N ASP A 426 -6.26 -1.13 0.32
CA ASP A 426 -6.15 -2.54 0.72
C ASP A 426 -5.09 -2.75 1.81
N GLY A 427 -3.89 -2.20 1.63
CA GLY A 427 -2.79 -2.32 2.60
C GLY A 427 -3.09 -1.65 3.93
N ILE A 428 -3.70 -0.46 3.90
CA ILE A 428 -4.14 0.25 5.12
C ILE A 428 -5.28 -0.51 5.82
N THR A 429 -6.25 -1.05 5.07
CA THR A 429 -7.36 -1.83 5.64
C THR A 429 -6.86 -3.10 6.33
N ARG A 430 -5.94 -3.85 5.73
CA ARG A 430 -5.26 -5.00 6.36
C ARG A 430 -4.57 -4.62 7.66
N ALA A 431 -3.78 -3.54 7.63
CA ALA A 431 -3.06 -3.06 8.79
C ALA A 431 -4.00 -2.65 9.93
N ILE A 432 -5.10 -1.95 9.63
CA ILE A 432 -6.14 -1.62 10.60
C ILE A 432 -6.79 -2.88 11.18
N CYS A 433 -7.21 -3.82 10.34
CA CYS A 433 -7.82 -5.07 10.79
C CYS A 433 -6.88 -5.93 11.65
N SER A 434 -5.57 -5.88 11.39
CA SER A 434 -4.55 -6.53 12.24
C SER A 434 -4.26 -5.80 13.56
N ALA A 435 -4.70 -4.55 13.72
CA ALA A 435 -4.40 -3.69 14.84
C ALA A 435 -5.51 -3.65 15.91
N TYR A 436 -6.49 -4.55 15.84
CA TYR A 436 -7.48 -4.75 16.91
C TYR A 436 -7.01 -5.80 17.92
N VAL A 437 -7.28 -5.56 19.21
CA VAL A 437 -7.06 -6.55 20.29
C VAL A 437 -7.99 -7.76 20.13
N THR A 438 -9.23 -7.51 19.71
CA THR A 438 -10.24 -8.52 19.38
C THR A 438 -10.70 -8.25 17.95
N PRO A 439 -10.63 -9.22 17.02
CA PRO A 439 -11.07 -9.03 15.64
C PRO A 439 -12.51 -8.53 15.57
N VAL A 440 -12.76 -7.56 14.68
CA VAL A 440 -14.08 -6.96 14.46
C VAL A 440 -14.71 -7.56 13.20
N PRO A 441 -16.01 -7.95 13.21
CA PRO A 441 -16.62 -8.72 12.13
C PRO A 441 -16.70 -7.97 10.80
N GLU A 442 -16.63 -6.64 10.83
CA GLU A 442 -16.58 -5.81 9.62
C GLU A 442 -15.36 -6.16 8.75
N CYS A 443 -14.23 -6.53 9.37
CA CYS A 443 -12.99 -6.88 8.68
C CYS A 443 -13.12 -8.13 7.79
N ASP A 444 -13.95 -9.11 8.15
CA ASP A 444 -14.05 -10.39 7.42
C ASP A 444 -14.49 -10.18 5.96
N SER A 445 -15.31 -9.15 5.71
CA SER A 445 -15.78 -8.78 4.37
C SER A 445 -14.88 -7.76 3.63
N LEU A 446 -14.02 -7.06 4.36
CA LEU A 446 -13.08 -6.08 3.81
C LEU A 446 -11.78 -6.74 3.32
N LEU A 447 -11.36 -7.81 3.99
CA LEU A 447 -10.11 -8.51 3.71
C LEU A 447 -10.28 -9.54 2.58
N LYS A 448 -10.06 -9.10 1.34
CA LYS A 448 -9.85 -10.05 0.22
C LYS A 448 -8.57 -10.86 0.48
N PRO A 449 -8.49 -12.14 0.11
CA PRO A 449 -7.22 -12.85 0.14
C PRO A 449 -6.21 -12.22 -0.84
N HIS A 450 -4.91 -12.39 -0.58
CA HIS A 450 -3.88 -11.84 -1.48
C HIS A 450 -3.76 -12.72 -2.72
N SER A 451 -3.90 -12.14 -3.92
CA SER A 451 -3.88 -12.88 -5.19
C SER A 451 -2.60 -13.67 -5.52
N LYS A 452 -1.46 -13.35 -4.88
CA LYS A 452 -0.25 -14.20 -4.93
C LYS A 452 -0.34 -15.43 -4.03
N PHE A 453 -1.12 -15.35 -2.95
CA PHE A 453 -1.31 -16.37 -1.92
C PHE A 453 -2.63 -17.13 -2.01
N ASP A 454 -3.59 -16.70 -2.84
CA ASP A 454 -4.76 -17.51 -3.24
C ASP A 454 -4.35 -18.87 -3.85
N LEU A 455 -3.17 -18.92 -4.49
CA LEU A 455 -2.56 -20.13 -5.03
C LEU A 455 -1.69 -20.92 -4.02
N LEU A 456 -1.61 -20.46 -2.77
CA LEU A 456 -0.79 -21.03 -1.70
C LEU A 456 -1.66 -21.48 -0.50
N ALA A 457 -2.71 -20.72 -0.20
CA ALA A 457 -3.76 -21.07 0.73
C ALA A 457 -4.81 -21.94 0.02
N GLY A 458 -4.49 -23.22 -0.19
CA GLY A 458 -5.49 -24.24 -0.54
C GLY A 458 -6.51 -24.35 0.59
N GLY A 459 -7.57 -23.52 0.56
CA GLY A 459 -8.37 -23.22 1.74
C GLY A 459 -9.57 -22.30 1.49
N SER A 460 -10.47 -22.74 0.60
CA SER A 460 -11.91 -22.46 0.68
C SER A 460 -12.37 -21.03 1.03
N SER A 461 -12.54 -20.18 0.02
CA SER A 461 -13.48 -19.05 0.06
C SER A 461 -14.05 -18.81 -1.35
N ASP A 462 -15.37 -18.87 -1.48
CA ASP A 462 -16.15 -18.56 -2.70
C ASP A 462 -15.79 -19.27 -4.02
N ALA A 463 -15.54 -20.58 -3.96
CA ALA A 463 -15.90 -21.44 -5.08
C ALA A 463 -17.42 -21.70 -5.07
N ARG A 464 -18.23 -20.75 -5.59
CA ARG A 464 -19.55 -21.10 -6.15
C ARG A 464 -19.33 -21.95 -7.40
N GLY A 465 -19.00 -23.22 -7.17
CA GLY A 465 -18.82 -24.20 -8.23
C GLY A 465 -20.05 -24.19 -9.13
N VAL A 466 -19.82 -24.07 -10.44
CA VAL A 466 -20.87 -24.23 -11.45
C VAL A 466 -21.51 -25.58 -11.19
N SER A 467 -22.77 -25.58 -10.74
CA SER A 467 -23.49 -26.80 -10.39
C SER A 467 -23.38 -27.83 -11.50
N THR A 468 -23.28 -29.10 -11.15
CA THR A 468 -23.23 -30.21 -12.12
C THR A 468 -24.40 -30.12 -13.11
N GLY A 469 -25.57 -29.64 -12.66
CA GLY A 469 -26.72 -29.36 -13.52
C GLY A 469 -26.45 -28.27 -14.57
N THR A 470 -25.78 -27.17 -14.22
CA THR A 470 -25.39 -26.12 -15.18
C THR A 470 -24.32 -26.58 -16.18
N MET A 471 -23.36 -27.43 -15.77
CA MET A 471 -22.41 -28.06 -16.69
C MET A 471 -23.13 -28.99 -17.71
N VAL A 472 -24.04 -29.83 -17.23
CA VAL A 472 -24.86 -30.70 -18.09
C VAL A 472 -25.73 -29.89 -19.05
N LEU A 473 -26.33 -28.79 -18.59
CA LEU A 473 -27.17 -27.92 -19.42
C LEU A 473 -26.35 -27.22 -20.52
N LEU A 474 -25.13 -26.75 -20.23
CA LEU A 474 -24.22 -26.19 -21.23
C LEU A 474 -23.77 -27.23 -22.25
N LEU A 475 -23.42 -28.46 -21.82
CA LEU A 475 -23.11 -29.56 -22.73
C LEU A 475 -24.30 -29.89 -23.65
N PHE A 476 -25.53 -29.93 -23.11
CA PHE A 476 -26.74 -30.13 -23.92
C PHE A 476 -26.93 -29.02 -24.95
N LEU A 477 -26.70 -27.75 -24.61
CA LEU A 477 -26.79 -26.63 -25.56
C LEU A 477 -25.74 -26.72 -26.68
N VAL A 478 -24.51 -27.13 -26.36
CA VAL A 478 -23.43 -27.33 -27.36
C VAL A 478 -23.78 -28.49 -28.31
N VAL A 479 -24.28 -29.62 -27.78
CA VAL A 479 -24.75 -30.73 -28.62
C VAL A 479 -25.98 -30.34 -29.46
N LEU A 480 -26.91 -29.55 -28.91
CA LEU A 480 -28.10 -29.10 -29.64
C LEU A 480 -27.75 -28.12 -30.77
N THR A 481 -26.80 -27.22 -30.55
CA THR A 481 -26.31 -26.30 -31.60
C THR A 481 -25.51 -27.02 -32.69
N LEU A 482 -24.65 -27.98 -32.33
CA LEU A 482 -23.95 -28.82 -33.30
C LEU A 482 -24.92 -29.68 -34.13
N THR A 483 -25.91 -30.31 -33.50
CA THR A 483 -26.90 -31.13 -34.21
C THR A 483 -27.82 -30.28 -35.10
N LEU A 484 -28.25 -29.10 -34.64
CA LEU A 484 -29.01 -28.16 -35.47
C LEU A 484 -28.18 -27.67 -36.68
N GLY A 485 -26.89 -27.37 -36.45
CA GLY A 485 -25.94 -27.02 -37.51
C GLY A 485 -25.77 -28.13 -38.56
N LEU A 486 -25.64 -29.38 -38.13
CA LEU A 486 -25.57 -30.55 -39.03
C LEU A 486 -26.88 -30.79 -39.78
N VAL A 487 -28.04 -30.54 -39.17
CA VAL A 487 -29.34 -30.63 -39.86
C VAL A 487 -29.49 -29.52 -40.90
N ILE A 488 -29.08 -28.28 -40.59
CA ILE A 488 -29.08 -27.16 -41.55
C ILE A 488 -28.11 -27.46 -42.70
N TYR A 489 -26.89 -27.92 -42.40
CA TYR A 489 -25.91 -28.34 -43.39
C TYR A 489 -26.47 -29.43 -44.31
N LYS A 490 -27.07 -30.50 -43.75
CA LYS A 490 -27.70 -31.57 -44.52
C LYS A 490 -28.88 -31.08 -45.36
N LYS A 491 -29.72 -30.16 -44.86
CA LYS A 491 -30.85 -29.64 -45.65
C LYS A 491 -30.42 -28.71 -46.77
N PHE A 492 -29.42 -27.85 -46.53
CA PHE A 492 -29.08 -26.75 -47.43
C PHE A 492 -27.95 -27.09 -48.41
N PHE A 493 -26.86 -27.70 -47.92
CA PHE A 493 -25.71 -28.08 -48.76
C PHE A 493 -25.95 -29.40 -49.50
N PHE A 494 -26.52 -30.43 -48.86
CA PHE A 494 -26.68 -31.74 -49.53
C PHE A 494 -27.64 -31.67 -50.73
N ALA A 495 -28.74 -30.90 -50.61
CA ALA A 495 -29.70 -30.69 -51.69
C ALA A 495 -29.10 -29.93 -52.89
N THR A 496 -28.28 -28.91 -52.63
CA THR A 496 -27.61 -28.13 -53.69
C THR A 496 -26.39 -28.85 -54.28
N TYR A 497 -25.74 -29.74 -53.52
CA TYR A 497 -24.62 -30.55 -53.99
C TYR A 497 -25.08 -31.66 -54.96
N ILE A 498 -26.15 -32.39 -54.63
CA ILE A 498 -26.70 -33.44 -55.51
C ILE A 498 -27.15 -32.88 -56.87
N GLN A 499 -27.77 -31.69 -56.91
CA GLN A 499 -28.16 -31.07 -58.18
C GLN A 499 -26.96 -30.66 -59.07
N LYS A 500 -25.77 -30.48 -58.50
CA LYS A 500 -24.54 -30.25 -59.27
C LYS A 500 -23.93 -31.55 -59.77
N ALA A 501 -23.82 -32.56 -58.90
CA ALA A 501 -23.30 -33.88 -59.28
C ALA A 501 -24.11 -34.54 -60.41
N LEU A 502 -25.46 -34.50 -60.34
CA LEU A 502 -26.32 -35.01 -61.41
C LEU A 502 -26.16 -34.25 -62.75
N ARG A 503 -25.75 -32.97 -62.73
CA ARG A 503 -25.47 -32.23 -63.96
C ARG A 503 -24.16 -32.66 -64.61
N GLU A 504 -23.17 -33.10 -63.83
CA GLU A 504 -21.89 -33.57 -64.36
C GLU A 504 -22.03 -34.98 -64.96
N GLU A 505 -22.74 -35.90 -64.30
CA GLU A 505 -23.03 -37.23 -64.85
C GLU A 505 -23.85 -37.15 -66.15
N VAL A 506 -24.92 -36.34 -66.18
CA VAL A 506 -25.74 -36.14 -67.40
C VAL A 506 -24.94 -35.45 -68.51
N MET A 507 -23.99 -34.55 -68.19
CA MET A 507 -23.13 -33.92 -69.20
C MET A 507 -22.15 -34.92 -69.83
N LEU A 508 -21.59 -35.84 -69.02
CA LEU A 508 -20.68 -36.88 -69.50
C LEU A 508 -21.38 -37.90 -70.42
N GLU A 509 -22.62 -38.30 -70.08
CA GLU A 509 -23.40 -39.21 -70.92
C GLU A 509 -23.82 -38.56 -72.26
N VAL A 510 -24.13 -37.26 -72.26
CA VAL A 510 -24.37 -36.49 -73.49
C VAL A 510 -23.08 -36.36 -74.33
N GLN A 511 -21.92 -36.20 -73.68
CA GLN A 511 -20.63 -36.18 -74.39
C GLN A 511 -20.24 -37.54 -74.98
N SER A 512 -20.52 -38.66 -74.30
CA SER A 512 -20.23 -39.99 -74.86
C SER A 512 -21.12 -40.29 -76.07
N GLN A 513 -22.42 -39.95 -76.02
CA GLN A 513 -23.30 -40.10 -77.17
C GLN A 513 -22.88 -39.21 -78.36
N LEU A 514 -22.40 -37.99 -78.11
CA LEU A 514 -21.86 -37.12 -79.17
C LEU A 514 -20.55 -37.66 -79.79
N ALA A 515 -19.70 -38.33 -79.00
CA ALA A 515 -18.47 -38.93 -79.51
C ALA A 515 -18.73 -40.08 -80.52
N ASP A 516 -19.75 -40.91 -80.27
CA ASP A 516 -20.16 -41.98 -81.19
C ASP A 516 -20.66 -41.43 -82.54
N TYR A 517 -21.30 -40.26 -82.56
CA TYR A 517 -21.69 -39.60 -83.82
C TYR A 517 -20.49 -39.07 -84.61
N VAL A 518 -19.47 -38.50 -83.95
CA VAL A 518 -18.28 -37.95 -84.62
C VAL A 518 -17.41 -39.06 -85.23
N GLN A 519 -17.27 -40.21 -84.58
CA GLN A 519 -16.49 -41.33 -85.11
C GLN A 519 -17.09 -41.97 -86.38
N LEU A 520 -18.38 -41.76 -86.65
CA LEU A 520 -19.01 -42.15 -87.92
C LEU A 520 -18.69 -41.20 -89.07
N GLU A 521 -18.33 -39.94 -88.78
CA GLU A 521 -17.96 -38.95 -89.80
C GLU A 521 -16.47 -39.05 -90.21
N GLU A 522 -15.56 -39.30 -89.26
CA GLU A 522 -14.12 -39.37 -89.54
C GLU A 522 -13.65 -40.71 -90.16
N ASN A 523 -14.32 -41.83 -89.89
CA ASN A 523 -13.98 -43.14 -90.49
C ASN A 523 -14.23 -43.22 -92.00
N GLY A 524 -14.76 -42.17 -92.62
CA GLY A 524 -14.98 -42.09 -94.07
C GLY A 524 -13.76 -41.69 -94.91
N ARG A 525 -12.62 -41.27 -94.33
CA ARG A 525 -11.50 -40.71 -95.13
C ARG A 525 -10.08 -41.17 -94.72
N ALA A 526 -9.49 -41.91 -95.68
CA ALA A 526 -8.07 -41.97 -96.01
C ALA A 526 -7.12 -42.87 -95.17
N ALA A 527 -6.97 -44.08 -95.74
CA ALA A 527 -5.87 -45.04 -95.75
C ALA A 527 -4.39 -44.54 -95.61
N PRO A 528 -3.43 -45.45 -95.37
CA PRO A 528 -2.17 -45.14 -94.66
C PRO A 528 -0.88 -45.20 -95.51
N GLY A 529 0.21 -44.68 -94.93
CA GLY A 529 1.59 -44.93 -95.37
C GLY A 529 2.62 -44.39 -94.36
N GLY A 530 3.48 -45.26 -93.80
CA GLY A 530 4.60 -44.84 -92.94
C GLY A 530 5.90 -44.64 -93.73
N PRO A 531 7.06 -44.92 -93.13
CA PRO A 531 7.65 -44.28 -91.93
C PRO A 531 9.01 -43.62 -92.28
N LEU A 532 9.76 -43.09 -91.29
CA LEU A 532 11.25 -43.24 -91.11
C LEU A 532 11.94 -42.07 -90.32
N ILE A 533 12.31 -42.37 -89.06
CA ILE A 533 13.56 -42.01 -88.32
C ILE A 533 14.04 -40.50 -88.25
N PRO A 534 15.17 -40.11 -87.60
CA PRO A 534 15.08 -39.15 -86.48
C PRO A 534 15.93 -37.87 -86.64
N GLY A 535 15.76 -36.87 -85.75
CA GLY A 535 16.70 -35.76 -85.69
C GLY A 535 16.48 -34.69 -84.61
N GLY A 536 17.48 -34.54 -83.73
CA GLY A 536 18.15 -33.25 -83.47
C GLY A 536 17.36 -32.02 -83.03
N SER A 537 17.26 -31.84 -81.70
CA SER A 537 17.78 -30.69 -80.94
C SER A 537 17.52 -29.21 -81.35
N GLN A 538 17.29 -28.41 -80.29
CA GLN A 538 17.52 -26.95 -80.13
C GLN A 538 16.37 -25.93 -80.37
N ALA A 539 15.81 -25.50 -79.24
CA ALA A 539 15.92 -24.13 -78.70
C ALA A 539 14.86 -23.04 -79.03
N ARG A 540 14.74 -22.16 -78.02
CA ARG A 540 13.93 -20.91 -77.86
C ARG A 540 12.47 -21.12 -77.47
N GLU A 541 12.03 -20.64 -76.30
CA GLU A 541 11.93 -19.22 -75.85
C GLU A 541 11.06 -18.37 -76.80
N PHE A 542 9.80 -18.21 -76.39
CA PHE A 542 9.13 -16.91 -76.28
C PHE A 542 8.10 -17.00 -75.13
#